data_AF-A0A8J8JXH8-F1
#
_entry.id   AF-A0A8J8JXH8-F1
#
_cell.length_a   1.000
_cell.length_b   1.000
_cell.length_c   1.000
_cell.angle_alpha   90.00
_cell.angle_beta   90.00
_cell.angle_gamma   90.00
#
_symmetry.space_group_name_H-M   'P 1'
#
loop_
_entity.id
_entity.type
_entity.pdbx_description
1 polymer ?
#
loop_
_entity_poly.entity_id
_entity_poly.type
_entity_poly.pdbx_seq_one_letter_code
_entity_poly.pdbx_strand_id
1 'polypeptide(L)'
;MARSRPRGDLWEFLKRAYEKGVKVDAGHLIILSVLEEANRLLEQLSKTVGEKRAKQILKEAGIYTKTGNYVSGELLKEYINRESRVAVHNRINDLRKLGFKIDGKPGPDGGYALVQVPDWYRKSEGI
;
A
#
# COMPACT_ATOMS: atom_id res chain seq x y z
N MET A 1 -1.05 11.54 24.62
CA MET A 1 -1.09 10.52 23.55
C MET A 1 -0.80 11.21 22.24
N ALA A 2 0.36 10.95 21.62
CA ALA A 2 0.68 11.51 20.32
C ALA A 2 -0.23 10.82 19.28
N ARG A 3 -1.17 11.57 18.69
CA ARG A 3 -1.86 11.11 17.48
C ARG A 3 -0.79 10.95 16.43
N SER A 4 -0.55 9.74 15.92
CA SER A 4 0.28 9.53 14.75
C SER A 4 -0.33 10.38 13.63
N ARG A 5 0.33 11.48 13.24
CA ARG A 5 -0.09 12.26 12.06
C ARG A 5 -0.18 11.29 10.87
N PRO A 6 -1.16 11.43 9.97
CA PRO A 6 -1.17 10.70 8.73
C PRO A 6 0.19 10.90 8.04
N ARG A 7 0.81 9.80 7.59
CA ARG A 7 1.99 9.87 6.72
C ARG A 7 1.52 10.47 5.39
N GLY A 8 2.14 11.58 5.00
CA GLY A 8 1.73 12.42 3.87
C GLY A 8 0.67 13.46 4.25
N ASP A 9 0.94 14.73 3.98
CA ASP A 9 -0.09 15.77 3.96
C ASP A 9 -1.09 15.43 2.83
N LEU A 10 -2.36 15.22 3.18
CA LEU A 10 -3.42 14.96 2.21
C LEU A 10 -3.49 16.08 1.17
N TRP A 11 -3.23 17.32 1.57
CA TRP A 11 -3.22 18.45 0.63
C TRP A 11 -2.08 18.35 -0.37
N GLU A 12 -0.86 18.03 0.09
CA GLU A 12 0.26 17.78 -0.81
C GLU A 12 -0.03 16.57 -1.73
N PHE A 13 -0.64 15.48 -1.22
CA PHE A 13 -1.04 14.34 -2.04
C PHE A 13 -2.02 14.76 -3.16
N LEU A 14 -3.07 15.50 -2.81
CA LEU A 14 -4.07 15.99 -3.76
C LEU A 14 -3.47 16.98 -4.76
N LYS A 15 -2.57 17.87 -4.31
CA LYS A 15 -1.82 18.79 -5.16
C LYS A 15 -0.98 18.04 -6.18
N ARG A 16 -0.21 17.02 -5.75
CA ARG A 16 0.58 16.17 -6.66
C ARG A 16 -0.29 15.42 -7.66
N ALA A 17 -1.44 14.94 -7.23
CA ALA A 17 -2.40 14.30 -8.12
C ALA A 17 -2.95 15.25 -9.19
N TYR A 18 -3.30 16.47 -8.79
CA TYR A 18 -3.72 17.52 -9.71
C TYR A 18 -2.62 17.87 -10.72
N GLU A 19 -1.40 18.13 -10.25
CA GLU A 19 -0.23 18.43 -11.09
C GLU A 19 0.08 17.32 -12.11
N LYS A 20 -0.23 16.06 -11.78
CA LYS A 20 0.02 14.88 -12.62
C LYS A 20 -1.21 14.43 -13.43
N GLY A 21 -2.33 15.13 -13.34
CA GLY A 21 -3.58 14.76 -14.02
C GLY A 21 -4.16 13.42 -13.56
N VAL A 22 -3.90 13.01 -12.31
CA VAL A 22 -4.39 11.76 -11.72
C VAL A 22 -5.70 12.00 -11.00
N LYS A 23 -6.74 11.23 -11.34
CA LYS A 23 -8.05 11.29 -10.68
C LYS A 23 -8.05 10.41 -9.43
N VAL A 24 -7.89 11.05 -8.27
CA VAL A 24 -7.87 10.36 -6.97
C VAL A 24 -9.29 10.16 -6.44
N ASP A 25 -9.48 9.02 -5.79
CA ASP A 25 -10.65 8.69 -4.98
C ASP A 25 -10.21 7.99 -3.68
N ALA A 26 -11.16 7.73 -2.77
CA ALA A 26 -10.89 7.08 -1.50
C ALA A 26 -10.19 5.71 -1.63
N GLY A 27 -10.42 4.99 -2.72
CA GLY A 27 -9.79 3.70 -2.97
C GLY A 27 -8.27 3.79 -3.11
N HIS A 28 -7.74 4.91 -3.60
CA HIS A 28 -6.29 5.13 -3.66
C HIS A 28 -5.68 5.20 -2.26
N LEU A 29 -6.31 5.97 -1.37
CA LEU A 29 -5.86 6.15 0.00
C LEU A 29 -5.95 4.84 0.79
N ILE A 30 -7.07 4.11 0.64
CA ILE A 30 -7.27 2.80 1.27
C ILE A 30 -6.19 1.81 0.83
N ILE A 31 -5.94 1.67 -0.48
CA ILE A 31 -4.88 0.76 -0.99
C ILE A 31 -3.53 1.15 -0.40
N LEU A 32 -3.18 2.43 -0.44
CA LEU A 32 -1.90 2.90 0.08
C LEU A 32 -1.75 2.59 1.57
N SER A 33 -2.77 2.87 2.38
CA SER A 33 -2.79 2.56 3.82
C SER A 33 -2.63 1.06 4.10
N VAL A 34 -3.29 0.19 3.33
CA VAL A 34 -3.16 -1.28 3.50
C VAL A 34 -1.73 -1.73 3.17
N LEU A 35 -1.13 -1.20 2.11
CA LEU A 35 0.26 -1.53 1.74
C LEU A 35 1.27 -1.04 2.80
N GLU A 36 1.08 0.17 3.32
CA GLU A 36 1.93 0.72 4.39
C GLU A 36 1.80 -0.09 5.69
N GLU A 37 0.59 -0.46 6.07
CA GLU A 37 0.36 -1.24 7.29
C GLU A 37 0.92 -2.65 7.15
N ALA A 38 0.84 -3.28 5.98
CA ALA A 38 1.48 -4.58 5.73
C ALA A 38 3.01 -4.51 5.93
N ASN A 39 3.65 -3.43 5.48
CA ASN A 39 5.08 -3.22 5.72
C ASN A 39 5.40 -3.00 7.20
N ARG A 40 4.58 -2.22 7.90
CA ARG A 40 4.74 -1.98 9.35
C ARG A 40 4.58 -3.27 10.16
N LEU A 41 3.56 -4.06 9.86
CA LEU A 41 3.32 -5.36 10.48
C LEU A 41 4.49 -6.30 10.22
N LEU A 42 5.00 -6.36 8.99
CA LEU A 42 6.19 -7.14 8.67
C LEU A 42 7.38 -6.70 9.53
N GLU A 43 7.66 -5.40 9.65
CA GLU A 43 8.76 -4.88 10.45
C GLU A 43 8.62 -5.25 11.94
N GLN A 44 7.44 -5.04 12.52
CA GLN A 44 7.17 -5.34 13.93
C GLN A 44 7.26 -6.84 14.23
N LEU A 45 6.66 -7.68 13.39
CA LEU A 45 6.74 -9.13 13.53
C LEU A 45 8.17 -9.61 13.31
N SER A 46 8.92 -9.06 12.35
CA SER A 46 10.29 -9.47 12.07
C SER A 46 11.22 -9.22 13.27
N LYS A 47 11.01 -8.13 14.01
CA LYS A 47 11.74 -7.85 15.26
C LYS A 47 11.44 -8.85 16.38
N THR A 48 10.27 -9.49 16.35
CA THR A 48 9.80 -10.38 17.42
C THR A 48 10.08 -11.85 17.12
N VAL A 49 9.80 -12.30 15.89
CA VAL A 49 9.83 -13.72 15.50
C VAL A 49 10.79 -14.03 14.35
N GLY A 50 11.52 -13.04 13.87
CA GLY A 50 12.35 -13.14 12.66
C GLY A 50 11.55 -13.03 11.36
N GLU A 51 12.19 -12.49 10.33
CA GLU A 51 11.53 -12.12 9.07
C GLU A 51 10.86 -13.30 8.35
N LYS A 52 11.51 -14.47 8.34
CA LYS A 52 10.97 -15.68 7.71
C LYS A 52 9.63 -16.09 8.33
N ARG A 53 9.54 -16.08 9.68
CA ARG A 53 8.30 -16.43 10.38
C ARG A 53 7.25 -15.32 10.25
N ALA A 54 7.65 -14.05 10.31
CA ALA A 54 6.77 -12.92 10.09
C ALA A 54 6.05 -13.00 8.72
N LYS A 55 6.80 -13.25 7.64
CA LYS A 55 6.24 -13.45 6.29
C LYS A 55 5.25 -14.62 6.24
N GLN A 56 5.54 -15.71 6.94
CA GLN A 56 4.65 -16.86 7.01
C GLN A 56 3.34 -16.52 7.74
N ILE A 57 3.40 -15.78 8.86
CA ILE A 57 2.21 -15.30 9.58
C ILE A 57 1.34 -14.43 8.67
N LEU A 58 1.94 -13.49 7.91
CA LEU A 58 1.19 -12.63 6.98
C LEU A 58 0.50 -13.43 5.85
N LYS A 59 1.08 -14.55 5.43
CA LYS A 59 0.43 -15.47 4.47
C LYS A 59 -0.72 -16.24 5.11
N GLU A 60 -0.52 -16.77 6.31
CA GLU A 60 -1.54 -17.50 7.08
C GLU A 60 -2.75 -16.59 7.38
N ALA A 61 -2.51 -15.30 7.61
CA ALA A 61 -3.55 -14.28 7.82
C ALA A 61 -4.24 -13.81 6.52
N GLY A 62 -3.84 -14.31 5.35
CA GLY A 62 -4.40 -13.88 4.06
C GLY A 62 -3.99 -12.48 3.60
N ILE A 63 -3.05 -11.82 4.30
CA ILE A 63 -2.50 -10.52 3.92
C ILE A 63 -1.61 -10.69 2.70
N TYR A 64 -0.62 -11.59 2.81
CA TYR A 64 0.27 -11.92 1.71
C TYR A 64 -0.28 -13.04 0.82
N THR A 65 0.06 -12.98 -0.46
CA THR A 65 -0.23 -14.06 -1.40
C THR A 65 0.48 -15.34 -0.98
N LYS A 66 -0.13 -16.51 -1.19
CA LYS A 66 0.47 -17.80 -0.80
C LYS A 66 1.84 -18.02 -1.45
N THR A 67 1.99 -17.56 -2.70
CA THR A 67 3.17 -17.77 -3.55
C THR A 67 4.19 -16.63 -3.51
N GLY A 68 4.02 -15.62 -2.65
CA GLY A 68 4.92 -14.46 -2.60
C GLY A 68 4.77 -13.62 -1.34
N ASN A 69 5.56 -12.56 -1.21
CA ASN A 69 5.45 -11.61 -0.09
C ASN A 69 4.81 -10.31 -0.59
N TYR A 70 3.66 -10.46 -1.26
CA TYR A 70 2.90 -9.36 -1.85
C TYR A 70 1.54 -9.30 -1.18
N VAL A 71 1.02 -8.11 -0.91
CA VAL A 71 -0.37 -7.96 -0.45
C VAL A 71 -1.32 -8.43 -1.54
N SER A 72 -2.26 -9.31 -1.20
CA SER A 72 -3.17 -9.92 -2.15
C SER A 72 -3.99 -8.89 -2.93
N GLY A 73 -4.06 -9.05 -4.26
CA GLY A 73 -4.92 -8.22 -5.10
C GLY A 73 -6.41 -8.44 -4.83
N GLU A 74 -6.81 -9.65 -4.43
CA GLU A 74 -8.19 -9.95 -4.01
C GLU A 74 -8.51 -9.24 -2.68
N LEU A 75 -7.59 -9.28 -1.72
CA LEU A 75 -7.76 -8.56 -0.46
C LEU A 75 -7.95 -7.06 -0.69
N LEU A 76 -7.06 -6.44 -1.48
CA LEU A 76 -7.16 -5.01 -1.78
C LEU A 76 -8.47 -4.65 -2.49
N LYS A 77 -8.99 -5.55 -3.34
CA LYS A 77 -10.27 -5.39 -4.03
C LYS A 77 -11.43 -5.32 -3.02
N GLU A 78 -11.43 -6.20 -2.02
CA GLU A 78 -12.41 -6.19 -0.93
C GLU A 78 -12.33 -4.90 -0.11
N TYR A 79 -11.13 -4.44 0.26
CA TYR A 79 -10.94 -3.19 1.02
C TYR A 79 -11.48 -1.95 0.31
N ILE A 80 -11.41 -1.88 -1.01
CA ILE A 80 -11.96 -0.76 -1.79
C ILE A 80 -13.41 -0.97 -2.23
N ASN A 81 -14.05 -2.06 -1.81
CA ASN A 81 -15.42 -2.45 -2.15
C ASN A 81 -15.69 -2.42 -3.67
N ARG A 82 -14.91 -3.20 -4.44
CA ARG A 82 -15.05 -3.32 -5.90
C ARG A 82 -15.18 -4.78 -6.31
N GLU A 83 -15.84 -5.01 -7.44
CA GLU A 83 -16.00 -6.37 -7.99
C GLU A 83 -14.78 -6.86 -8.77
N SER A 84 -13.90 -5.95 -9.22
CA SER A 84 -12.81 -6.29 -10.14
C SER A 84 -11.44 -5.83 -9.63
N ARG A 85 -10.45 -6.72 -9.76
CA ARG A 85 -9.03 -6.39 -9.54
C ARG A 85 -8.45 -5.40 -10.54
N VAL A 86 -9.11 -5.18 -11.67
CA VAL A 86 -8.76 -4.07 -12.58
C VAL A 86 -8.90 -2.74 -11.84
N ALA A 87 -9.87 -2.61 -10.95
CA ALA A 87 -10.04 -1.41 -10.14
C ALA A 87 -8.85 -1.17 -9.19
N VAL A 88 -8.27 -2.24 -8.63
CA VAL A 88 -7.03 -2.17 -7.83
C VAL A 88 -5.85 -1.79 -8.74
N HIS A 89 -5.70 -2.48 -9.88
CA HIS A 89 -4.60 -2.26 -10.82
C HIS A 89 -4.52 -0.80 -11.30
N ASN A 90 -5.66 -0.20 -11.67
CA ASN A 90 -5.72 1.19 -12.13
C ASN A 90 -5.23 2.15 -11.04
N ARG A 91 -5.67 1.97 -9.79
CA ARG A 91 -5.26 2.80 -8.65
C ARG A 91 -3.79 2.62 -8.30
N ILE A 92 -3.26 1.41 -8.41
CA ILE A 92 -1.81 1.15 -8.26
C ILE A 92 -1.02 1.88 -9.34
N ASN A 93 -1.46 1.86 -10.60
CA ASN A 93 -0.80 2.59 -11.68
C ASN A 93 -0.87 4.11 -11.47
N ASP A 94 -1.99 4.61 -10.96
CA ASP A 94 -2.12 6.02 -10.59
C ASP A 94 -1.18 6.40 -9.44
N LEU A 95 -1.07 5.58 -8.39
CA LEU A 95 -0.08 5.76 -7.32
C LEU A 95 1.37 5.72 -7.87
N ARG A 96 1.67 4.85 -8.84
CA ARG A 96 2.98 4.84 -9.51
C ARG A 96 3.26 6.14 -10.27
N LYS A 97 2.27 6.74 -10.93
CA LYS A 97 2.40 8.07 -11.58
C LYS A 97 2.72 9.18 -10.57
N LEU A 98 2.26 9.03 -9.33
CA LEU A 98 2.59 9.95 -8.23
C LEU A 98 4.00 9.72 -7.64
N GLY A 99 4.72 8.69 -8.08
CA GLY A 99 6.10 8.40 -7.67
C GLY A 99 6.24 7.34 -6.58
N PHE A 100 5.16 6.67 -6.20
CA PHE A 100 5.24 5.50 -5.32
C PHE A 100 5.83 4.31 -6.09
N LYS A 101 6.91 3.71 -5.57
CA LYS A 101 7.44 2.46 -6.12
C LYS A 101 6.67 1.30 -5.52
N ILE A 102 5.79 0.73 -6.34
CA ILE A 102 4.97 -0.42 -5.98
C ILE A 102 5.29 -1.54 -6.97
N ASP A 103 5.83 -2.64 -6.48
CA ASP A 103 6.05 -3.84 -7.27
C ASP A 103 4.74 -4.62 -7.40
N GLY A 104 4.55 -5.30 -8.54
CA GLY A 104 3.36 -6.11 -8.79
C GLY A 104 3.73 -7.48 -9.32
N LYS A 105 3.08 -8.52 -8.79
CA LYS A 105 3.14 -9.87 -9.35
C LYS A 105 1.83 -10.16 -10.11
N PRO A 106 1.88 -10.51 -11.41
CA PRO A 106 0.68 -10.82 -12.19
C PRO A 106 0.06 -12.16 -11.79
N GLY A 107 -1.17 -12.39 -12.26
CA GLY A 107 -1.88 -13.66 -12.15
C GLY A 107 -2.97 -13.72 -11.06
N PRO A 108 -3.68 -14.85 -10.97
CA PRO A 108 -4.80 -15.04 -10.04
C PRO A 108 -4.38 -14.93 -8.57
N ASP A 109 -3.16 -15.36 -8.23
CA ASP A 109 -2.57 -15.17 -6.89
C ASP A 109 -1.60 -13.97 -6.84
N GLY A 110 -1.79 -13.02 -7.76
CA GLY A 110 -0.99 -11.81 -7.87
C GLY A 110 -1.28 -10.80 -6.76
N GLY A 111 -0.35 -9.88 -6.56
CA GLY A 111 -0.43 -8.89 -5.49
C GLY A 111 0.53 -7.73 -5.69
N TYR A 112 0.56 -6.84 -4.70
CA TYR A 112 1.36 -5.63 -4.74
C TYR A 112 2.22 -5.47 -3.49
N ALA A 113 3.41 -4.88 -3.63
CA ALA A 113 4.30 -4.57 -2.52
C ALA A 113 4.78 -3.13 -2.65
N LEU A 114 4.55 -2.32 -1.61
CA LEU A 114 5.09 -0.96 -1.54
C LEU A 114 6.57 -1.03 -1.18
N VAL A 115 7.44 -0.68 -2.12
CA VAL A 115 8.90 -0.74 -1.97
C VAL A 115 9.44 0.60 -1.47
N GLN A 116 8.91 1.70 -2.01
CA GLN A 116 9.36 3.04 -1.67
C GLN A 116 8.24 4.06 -1.81
N VAL A 117 8.09 4.93 -0.81
CA VAL A 117 7.27 6.15 -0.90
C VAL A 117 8.12 7.33 -1.36
N PRO A 118 7.57 8.28 -2.14
CA PRO A 118 8.30 9.46 -2.59
C PRO A 118 8.60 10.42 -1.42
N ASP A 119 9.67 11.21 -1.54
CA ASP A 119 10.16 12.06 -0.44
C ASP A 119 9.14 13.11 0.02
N TRP A 120 8.36 13.65 -0.92
CA TRP A 120 7.30 14.61 -0.61
C TRP A 120 6.19 13.99 0.26
N TYR A 121 5.99 12.67 0.20
CA TYR A 121 5.01 11.96 1.01
C TYR A 121 5.52 11.63 2.42
N ARG A 122 6.84 11.53 2.62
CA ARG A 122 7.43 11.27 3.95
C ARG A 122 7.32 12.46 4.90
N LYS A 123 7.09 13.68 4.38
CA LYS A 123 7.10 14.90 5.18
C LYS A 123 5.74 15.18 5.82
N SER A 124 5.63 14.93 7.11
CA SER A 124 4.82 15.75 8.03
C SER A 124 5.51 15.96 9.39
N GLU A 125 6.86 16.00 9.39
CA GLU A 125 7.62 16.61 10.48
C GLU A 125 7.90 18.06 10.10
N GLY A 126 7.00 18.95 10.49
CA GLY A 126 7.11 20.37 10.21
C GLY A 126 5.85 21.10 10.63
N ILE A 127 6.02 21.97 11.62
CA ILE A 127 5.03 22.76 12.38
C ILE A 127 4.38 21.95 13.50
#